data_AF-A0A7K0CH24-F1
#
_entry.id   AF-A0A7K0CH24-F1
#
_cell.length_a   1.000
_cell.length_b   1.000
_cell.length_c   1.000
_cell.angle_alpha   90.00
_cell.angle_beta   90.00
_cell.angle_gamma   90.00
#
_symmetry.space_group_name_H-M   'P 1'
#
loop_
_entity.id
_entity.type
_entity.pdbx_description
1 polymer ?
#
loop_
_entity_poly.entity_id
_entity_poly.type
_entity_poly.pdbx_seq_one_letter_code
_entity_poly.pdbx_strand_id
1 'polypeptide(L)'
;MDETRRDASERAREQQRGWYGEPLGVLFRRLIEDLGLNQARLAGILGISAPMLSQLMSGQRAKIGNPAVVQRVQALQELAREVSVGGVSAAEAASRMDAIRKNAGGAVLSTTTTSTATGATTVRRVVREIQSLLRSVAGAADIIEAADSLAPAHPELAEFLRVYGAGRTADAVAHYEAHQN
;
A
#
# COMPACT_ATOMS: atom_id res chain seq x y z
N MET A 1 -30.21 -15.35 -22.42
CA MET A 1 -28.79 -15.12 -22.03
C MET A 1 -28.58 -13.76 -21.38
N ASP A 2 -29.21 -12.68 -21.86
CA ASP A 2 -29.09 -11.34 -21.25
C ASP A 2 -29.72 -11.19 -19.86
N GLU A 3 -30.87 -11.83 -19.62
CA GLU A 3 -31.59 -11.75 -18.34
C GLU A 3 -30.77 -12.38 -17.19
N THR A 4 -30.17 -13.55 -17.43
CA THR A 4 -29.30 -14.23 -16.46
C THR A 4 -28.05 -13.43 -16.11
N ARG A 5 -27.51 -12.61 -17.04
CA ARG A 5 -26.37 -11.74 -16.75
C ARG A 5 -26.78 -10.51 -15.94
N ARG A 6 -27.97 -9.95 -16.20
CA ARG A 6 -28.52 -8.84 -15.41
C ARG A 6 -28.74 -9.27 -13.97
N ASP A 7 -29.39 -10.41 -13.74
CA ASP A 7 -29.58 -10.99 -12.41
C ASP A 7 -28.26 -11.22 -11.67
N ALA A 8 -27.24 -11.74 -12.36
CA ALA A 8 -25.92 -11.96 -11.77
C ALA A 8 -25.25 -10.63 -11.34
N SER A 9 -25.39 -9.58 -12.15
CA SER A 9 -24.85 -8.25 -11.85
C SER A 9 -25.58 -7.56 -10.69
N GLU A 10 -26.89 -7.78 -10.56
CA GLU A 10 -27.68 -7.26 -9.44
C GLU A 10 -27.28 -7.93 -8.11
N ARG A 11 -27.19 -9.26 -8.09
CA ARG A 11 -26.71 -10.01 -6.91
C ARG A 11 -25.29 -9.62 -6.51
N ALA A 12 -24.43 -9.31 -7.48
CA ALA A 12 -23.07 -8.86 -7.20
C ALA A 12 -23.04 -7.45 -6.57
N ARG A 13 -23.92 -6.53 -7.00
CA ARG A 13 -24.07 -5.20 -6.37
C ARG A 13 -24.64 -5.31 -4.96
N GLU A 14 -25.56 -6.24 -4.71
CA GLU A 14 -26.07 -6.53 -3.37
C GLU A 14 -24.97 -7.05 -2.44
N GLN A 15 -24.14 -7.98 -2.92
CA GLN A 15 -22.96 -8.44 -2.17
C GLN A 15 -21.97 -7.31 -1.89
N GLN A 16 -21.73 -6.41 -2.87
CA GLN A 16 -20.91 -5.23 -2.66
C GLN A 16 -21.47 -4.32 -1.56
N ARG A 17 -22.79 -4.08 -1.53
CA ARG A 17 -23.44 -3.33 -0.44
C ARG A 17 -23.20 -4.00 0.92
N GLY A 18 -23.32 -5.33 0.98
CA GLY A 18 -23.06 -6.08 2.20
C GLY A 18 -21.63 -5.95 2.72
N TRP A 19 -20.63 -5.88 1.83
CA TRP A 19 -19.21 -5.82 2.22
C TRP A 19 -18.63 -4.42 2.35
N TYR A 20 -19.10 -3.48 1.54
CA TYR A 20 -18.52 -2.14 1.38
C TYR A 20 -19.50 -1.02 1.75
N GLY A 21 -20.72 -1.35 2.17
CA GLY A 21 -21.78 -0.39 2.51
C GLY A 21 -22.57 0.13 1.30
N GLU A 22 -21.90 0.35 0.17
CA GLU A 22 -22.52 0.78 -1.09
C GLU A 22 -21.95 0.04 -2.31
N PRO A 23 -22.63 0.04 -3.47
CA PRO A 23 -22.08 -0.54 -4.69
C PRO A 23 -20.80 0.17 -5.12
N LEU A 24 -19.76 -0.59 -5.47
CA LEU A 24 -18.44 -0.04 -5.82
C LEU A 24 -18.50 0.90 -7.04
N GLY A 25 -19.43 0.67 -7.97
CA GLY A 25 -19.64 1.55 -9.11
C GLY A 25 -20.10 2.97 -8.73
N VAL A 26 -20.87 3.11 -7.65
CA VAL A 26 -21.31 4.42 -7.13
C VAL A 26 -20.14 5.10 -6.45
N LEU A 27 -19.46 4.38 -5.56
CA LEU A 27 -18.29 4.83 -4.84
C LEU A 27 -17.17 5.33 -5.77
N PHE A 28 -16.78 4.54 -6.77
CA PHE A 28 -15.71 4.92 -7.69
C PHE A 28 -16.08 6.10 -8.59
N ARG A 29 -17.35 6.24 -8.96
CA ARG A 29 -17.82 7.39 -9.74
C ARG A 29 -17.75 8.69 -8.91
N ARG A 30 -18.18 8.63 -7.64
CA ARG A 30 -18.05 9.74 -6.70
C ARG A 30 -16.58 10.16 -6.52
N LEU A 31 -15.67 9.21 -6.30
CA LEU A 31 -14.24 9.51 -6.20
C LEU A 31 -13.64 10.14 -7.48
N ILE A 32 -14.12 9.72 -8.66
CA ILE A 32 -13.70 10.30 -9.93
C ILE A 32 -14.13 11.76 -10.04
N GLU A 33 -15.37 12.05 -9.66
CA GLU A 33 -15.95 13.40 -9.70
C GLU A 33 -15.27 14.31 -8.66
N ASP A 34 -15.20 13.89 -7.40
CA ASP A 34 -14.67 14.69 -6.28
C ASP A 34 -13.19 15.04 -6.44
N LEU A 35 -12.40 14.14 -7.05
CA LEU A 35 -10.96 14.30 -7.22
C LEU A 35 -10.55 14.72 -8.64
N GLY A 36 -11.52 14.95 -9.54
CA GLY A 36 -11.26 15.32 -10.93
C GLY A 36 -10.41 14.29 -11.69
N LEU A 37 -10.64 13.01 -11.42
CA LEU A 37 -9.90 11.90 -12.03
C LEU A 37 -10.61 11.37 -13.28
N ASN A 38 -9.92 10.50 -14.01
CA ASN A 38 -10.57 9.59 -14.96
C ASN A 38 -10.36 8.14 -14.49
N GLN A 39 -11.08 7.19 -15.09
CA GLN A 39 -11.02 5.78 -14.68
C GLN A 39 -9.61 5.19 -14.75
N ALA A 40 -8.82 5.56 -15.78
CA ALA A 40 -7.45 5.06 -15.92
C ALA A 40 -6.54 5.58 -14.79
N ARG A 41 -6.68 6.85 -14.42
CA ARG A 41 -5.93 7.45 -13.31
C ARG A 41 -6.33 6.85 -11.97
N LEU A 42 -7.62 6.64 -11.73
CA LEU A 42 -8.12 5.94 -10.55
C LEU A 42 -7.55 4.52 -10.47
N ALA A 43 -7.60 3.75 -11.56
CA ALA A 43 -7.04 2.40 -11.62
C ALA A 43 -5.55 2.39 -11.30
N GLY A 44 -4.79 3.37 -11.82
CA GLY A 44 -3.37 3.53 -11.54
C GLY A 44 -3.06 3.82 -10.07
N ILE A 45 -3.85 4.68 -9.42
CA ILE A 45 -3.70 4.96 -7.98
C ILE A 45 -4.09 3.72 -7.15
N LEU A 46 -5.17 3.05 -7.55
CA LEU A 46 -5.63 1.81 -6.94
C LEU A 46 -4.81 0.58 -7.33
N GLY A 47 -3.73 0.70 -8.09
CA GLY A 47 -2.88 -0.44 -8.47
C GLY A 47 -3.65 -1.64 -9.04
N ILE A 48 -4.80 -1.41 -9.69
CA ILE A 48 -5.59 -2.44 -10.37
C ILE A 48 -5.61 -2.14 -11.87
N SER A 49 -5.87 -3.15 -12.68
CA SER A 49 -5.99 -2.95 -14.12
C SER A 49 -7.31 -2.23 -14.46
N ALA A 50 -7.31 -1.43 -15.53
CA ALA A 50 -8.53 -0.77 -16.01
C ALA A 50 -9.69 -1.75 -16.32
N PRO A 51 -9.44 -2.96 -16.90
CA PRO A 51 -10.49 -3.97 -17.05
C PRO A 51 -11.06 -4.45 -15.71
N MET A 52 -10.22 -4.64 -14.69
CA MET A 52 -10.67 -5.04 -13.35
C MET A 52 -11.51 -3.95 -12.69
N LEU A 53 -11.13 -2.68 -12.84
CA LEU A 53 -11.93 -1.55 -12.36
C LEU A 53 -13.30 -1.52 -13.06
N SER A 54 -13.32 -1.66 -14.39
CA SER A 54 -14.56 -1.69 -15.17
C SER A 54 -15.51 -2.82 -14.73
N GLN A 55 -14.98 -4.02 -14.48
CA GLN A 55 -15.76 -5.16 -13.96
C GLN A 55 -16.35 -4.91 -12.58
N LEU A 56 -15.61 -4.23 -11.68
CA LEU A 56 -16.12 -3.87 -10.36
C LEU A 56 -17.22 -2.79 -10.46
N MET A 57 -17.02 -1.79 -11.33
CA MET A 57 -17.98 -0.71 -11.55
C MET A 57 -19.29 -1.19 -12.19
N SER A 58 -19.22 -2.14 -13.11
CA SER A 58 -20.41 -2.69 -13.76
C SER A 58 -21.17 -3.70 -12.90
N GLY A 59 -20.57 -4.19 -11.81
CA GLY A 59 -21.12 -5.26 -10.98
C GLY A 59 -20.86 -6.65 -11.55
N GLN A 60 -19.99 -6.80 -12.57
CA GLN A 60 -19.55 -8.11 -13.06
C GLN A 60 -18.68 -8.84 -12.03
N ARG A 61 -18.03 -8.09 -11.13
CA ARG A 61 -17.19 -8.62 -10.05
C ARG A 61 -17.60 -8.02 -8.70
N ALA A 62 -17.88 -8.87 -7.73
CA ALA A 62 -18.34 -8.44 -6.41
C ALA A 62 -17.21 -8.05 -5.44
N LYS A 63 -16.06 -8.75 -5.48
CA LYS A 63 -15.02 -8.66 -4.44
C LYS A 63 -13.69 -8.06 -4.92
N ILE A 64 -13.11 -7.21 -4.09
CA ILE A 64 -11.71 -6.78 -4.16
C ILE A 64 -10.86 -7.84 -3.45
N GLY A 65 -10.02 -8.57 -4.21
CA GLY A 65 -9.22 -9.68 -3.66
C GLY A 65 -7.97 -9.23 -2.88
N ASN A 66 -7.47 -8.03 -3.14
CA ASN A 66 -6.26 -7.50 -2.50
C ASN A 66 -6.61 -6.51 -1.38
N PRO A 67 -6.27 -6.77 -0.11
CA PRO A 67 -6.56 -5.87 1.01
C PRO A 67 -5.89 -4.49 0.86
N ALA A 68 -4.73 -4.40 0.20
CA ALA A 68 -4.07 -3.13 -0.07
C ALA A 68 -4.90 -2.23 -0.99
N VAL A 69 -5.73 -2.81 -1.88
CA VAL A 69 -6.66 -2.04 -2.71
C VAL A 69 -7.77 -1.45 -1.86
N VAL A 70 -8.30 -2.18 -0.89
CA VAL A 70 -9.30 -1.67 0.05
C VAL A 70 -8.74 -0.49 0.86
N GLN A 71 -7.50 -0.62 1.36
CA GLN A 71 -6.81 0.46 2.07
C GLN A 71 -6.65 1.72 1.20
N ARG A 72 -6.24 1.57 -0.06
CA ARG A 72 -6.13 2.70 -0.99
C ARG A 72 -7.48 3.34 -1.32
N VAL A 73 -8.55 2.54 -1.39
CA VAL A 73 -9.92 3.06 -1.55
C VAL A 73 -10.36 3.87 -0.32
N GLN A 74 -10.04 3.42 0.89
CA GLN A 74 -10.34 4.17 2.12
C GLN A 74 -9.57 5.49 2.19
N ALA A 75 -8.27 5.47 1.88
CA ALA A 75 -7.45 6.68 1.85
C ALA A 75 -7.92 7.70 0.80
N LEU A 76 -8.36 7.24 -0.37
CA LEU A 76 -8.94 8.12 -1.40
C LEU A 76 -10.28 8.73 -0.97
N GLN A 77 -11.12 7.99 -0.24
CA GLN A 77 -12.37 8.52 0.29
C GLN A 77 -12.13 9.63 1.32
N GLU A 78 -11.16 9.44 2.21
CA GLU A 78 -10.81 10.48 3.18
C GLU A 78 -10.28 11.72 2.47
N LEU A 79 -9.40 11.55 1.48
CA LEU A 79 -8.90 12.66 0.68
C LEU A 79 -10.03 13.40 -0.07
N ALA A 80 -10.97 12.68 -0.68
CA ALA A 80 -12.12 13.29 -1.36
C ALA A 80 -12.99 14.11 -0.39
N ARG A 81 -13.18 13.61 0.84
CA ARG A 81 -13.87 14.34 1.91
C ARG A 81 -13.13 15.63 2.28
N GLU A 82 -11.81 15.60 2.41
CA GLU A 82 -11.02 16.80 2.70
C GLU A 82 -11.04 17.83 1.56
N VAL A 83 -10.99 17.38 0.30
CA VAL A 83 -11.08 18.25 -0.89
C VAL A 83 -12.47 18.91 -0.99
N SER A 84 -13.54 18.14 -0.80
CA SER A 84 -14.93 18.67 -0.86
C SER A 84 -15.23 19.71 0.22
N VAL A 85 -14.62 19.59 1.40
CA VAL A 85 -14.72 20.60 2.50
C VAL A 85 -13.80 21.81 2.23
N GLY A 86 -12.99 21.79 1.17
CA GLY A 86 -12.07 22.87 0.81
C GLY A 86 -10.80 22.92 1.67
N GLY A 87 -10.52 21.87 2.45
CA GLY A 87 -9.35 21.79 3.32
C GLY A 87 -8.04 21.46 2.60
N VAL A 88 -8.11 21.08 1.31
CA VAL A 88 -6.96 20.61 0.53
C VAL A 88 -6.97 21.24 -0.86
N SER A 89 -5.83 21.82 -1.25
CA SER A 89 -5.64 22.37 -2.60
C SER A 89 -5.46 21.27 -3.64
N ALA A 90 -5.70 21.57 -4.93
CA ALA A 90 -5.52 20.59 -6.01
C ALA A 90 -4.08 20.04 -6.10
N ALA A 91 -3.07 20.87 -5.80
CA ALA A 91 -1.67 20.44 -5.80
C ALA A 91 -1.37 19.47 -4.64
N GLU A 92 -1.92 19.76 -3.46
CA GLU A 92 -1.80 18.91 -2.28
C GLU A 92 -2.55 17.58 -2.48
N ALA A 93 -3.76 17.62 -3.05
CA ALA A 93 -4.49 16.41 -3.43
C ALA A 93 -3.71 15.53 -4.40
N ALA A 94 -3.04 16.13 -5.39
CA ALA A 94 -2.20 15.41 -6.34
C ALA A 94 -1.01 14.73 -5.64
N SER A 95 -0.34 15.43 -4.72
CA SER A 95 0.76 14.89 -3.92
C SER A 95 0.32 13.71 -3.05
N ARG A 96 -0.82 13.85 -2.36
CA ARG A 96 -1.38 12.79 -1.52
C ARG A 96 -1.84 11.57 -2.32
N MET A 97 -2.43 11.77 -3.50
CA MET A 97 -2.76 10.66 -4.41
C MET A 97 -1.52 9.90 -4.87
N ASP A 98 -0.41 10.58 -5.12
CA ASP A 98 0.87 9.94 -5.44
C ASP A 98 1.45 9.19 -4.23
N ALA A 99 1.31 9.73 -3.02
CA ALA A 99 1.67 9.02 -1.79
C ALA A 99 0.82 7.76 -1.58
N ILE A 100 -0.51 7.83 -1.78
CA ILE A 100 -1.41 6.66 -1.73
C ILE A 100 -0.98 5.61 -2.76
N ARG A 101 -0.60 6.03 -3.96
CA ARG A 101 -0.08 5.15 -5.00
C ARG A 101 1.27 4.53 -4.60
N LYS A 102 2.22 5.30 -4.06
CA LYS A 102 3.55 4.84 -3.66
C LYS A 102 3.53 3.91 -2.45
N ASN A 103 2.57 4.11 -1.56
CA ASN A 103 2.26 3.17 -0.48
C ASN A 103 1.82 1.78 -0.99
N ALA A 104 1.68 1.58 -2.31
CA ALA A 104 1.58 0.26 -2.95
C ALA A 104 2.83 -0.63 -2.79
N GLY A 105 3.96 -0.11 -2.29
CA GLY A 105 5.18 -0.86 -2.06
C GLY A 105 5.25 -1.63 -0.73
N GLY A 106 4.44 -1.28 0.28
CA GLY A 106 4.60 -1.81 1.64
C GLY A 106 3.72 -3.02 2.00
N ALA A 107 2.78 -3.42 1.15
CA ALA A 107 1.82 -4.46 1.52
C ALA A 107 1.31 -5.30 0.33
N VAL A 108 1.83 -6.52 0.24
CA VAL A 108 1.11 -7.76 -0.08
C VAL A 108 0.80 -8.05 -1.58
N LEU A 109 1.60 -8.98 -2.14
CA LEU A 109 1.37 -9.87 -3.31
C LEU A 109 1.66 -9.33 -4.73
N SER A 110 2.92 -9.44 -5.16
CA SER A 110 3.23 -9.80 -6.54
C SER A 110 3.05 -11.32 -6.69
N THR A 111 1.90 -11.75 -7.19
CA THR A 111 1.69 -13.13 -7.62
C THR A 111 2.29 -13.32 -9.00
N THR A 112 3.56 -13.72 -9.04
CA THR A 112 4.03 -14.64 -10.08
C THR A 112 4.61 -15.84 -9.36
N THR A 113 3.98 -16.98 -9.61
CA THR A 113 4.29 -18.31 -9.12
C THR A 113 5.76 -18.70 -9.28
N THR A 114 6.43 -18.96 -8.16
CA THR A 114 7.33 -20.11 -8.00
C THR A 114 7.48 -20.48 -6.52
N SER A 115 7.33 -21.78 -6.26
CA SER A 115 7.19 -22.43 -4.96
C SER A 115 8.43 -22.36 -4.05
N THR A 116 8.19 -22.50 -2.73
CA THR A 116 9.09 -23.04 -1.69
C THR A 116 10.24 -22.21 -1.09
N ALA A 117 10.31 -20.88 -1.28
CA ALA A 117 11.33 -20.01 -0.62
C ALA A 117 10.76 -18.72 0.05
N THR A 118 9.55 -18.77 0.61
CA THR A 118 8.73 -17.60 0.95
C THR A 118 9.10 -16.84 2.23
N GLY A 119 9.75 -17.49 3.21
CA GLY A 119 10.17 -16.84 4.45
C GLY A 119 11.35 -15.86 4.25
N ALA A 120 12.47 -16.39 3.77
CA ALA A 120 13.71 -15.63 3.58
C ALA A 120 13.55 -14.42 2.61
N THR A 121 12.68 -14.56 1.61
CA THR A 121 12.41 -13.48 0.63
C THR A 121 11.60 -12.34 1.25
N THR A 122 10.70 -12.66 2.19
CA THR A 122 9.89 -11.66 2.89
C THR A 122 10.73 -10.91 3.93
N VAL A 123 11.54 -11.63 4.71
CA VAL A 123 12.46 -11.03 5.70
C VAL A 123 13.44 -10.06 5.04
N ARG A 124 14.08 -10.49 3.93
CA ARG A 124 15.02 -9.65 3.19
C ARG A 124 14.39 -8.36 2.67
N ARG A 125 13.09 -8.38 2.34
CA ARG A 125 12.35 -7.19 1.91
C ARG A 125 12.13 -6.22 3.08
N VAL A 126 11.62 -6.71 4.20
CA VAL A 126 11.39 -5.90 5.41
C VAL A 126 12.69 -5.23 5.87
N VAL A 127 13.77 -6.00 5.94
CA VAL A 127 15.10 -5.48 6.30
C VAL A 127 15.51 -4.36 5.36
N ARG A 128 15.35 -4.53 4.05
CA ARG A 128 15.72 -3.50 3.06
C ARG A 128 14.91 -2.21 3.22
N GLU A 129 13.64 -2.31 3.61
CA GLU A 129 12.79 -1.14 3.89
C GLU A 129 13.28 -0.40 5.14
N ILE A 130 13.62 -1.11 6.21
CA ILE A 130 14.22 -0.53 7.43
C ILE A 130 15.53 0.17 7.10
N GLN A 131 16.44 -0.49 6.37
CA GLN A 131 17.71 0.11 5.95
C GLN A 131 17.48 1.36 5.09
N SER A 132 16.51 1.33 4.17
CA SER A 132 16.17 2.48 3.33
C SER A 132 15.65 3.67 4.14
N LEU A 133 14.87 3.42 5.19
CA LEU A 133 14.32 4.47 6.05
C LEU A 133 15.41 5.11 6.91
N LEU A 134 16.30 4.32 7.50
CA LEU A 134 17.44 4.85 8.25
C LEU A 134 18.34 5.72 7.37
N ARG A 135 18.65 5.24 6.17
CA ARG A 135 19.49 5.93 5.18
C ARG A 135 18.85 7.18 4.58
N SER A 136 17.53 7.33 4.63
CA SER A 136 16.86 8.55 4.19
C SER A 136 16.89 9.65 5.24
N VAL A 137 17.07 9.29 6.51
CA VAL A 137 17.20 10.23 7.64
C VAL A 137 18.61 10.78 7.74
N ALA A 138 19.63 9.93 7.60
CA ALA A 138 21.02 10.34 7.76
C ALA A 138 22.00 9.50 6.92
N GLY A 139 23.20 10.06 6.69
CA GLY A 139 24.26 9.38 5.96
C GLY A 139 24.88 8.23 6.75
N ALA A 140 25.70 7.43 6.07
CA ALA A 140 26.36 6.28 6.69
C ALA A 140 27.25 6.62 7.88
N ALA A 141 28.04 7.67 7.72
CA ALA A 141 28.97 8.13 8.74
C ALA A 141 28.19 8.64 9.97
N ASP A 142 27.17 9.47 9.75
CA ASP A 142 26.34 10.05 10.80
C ASP A 142 25.63 8.97 11.64
N ILE A 143 25.11 7.93 10.99
CA ILE A 143 24.47 6.80 11.67
C ILE A 143 25.48 6.03 12.55
N ILE A 144 26.71 5.84 12.07
CA ILE A 144 27.76 5.15 12.84
C ILE A 144 28.17 6.01 14.04
N GLU A 145 28.35 7.31 13.85
CA GLU A 145 28.68 8.24 14.92
C GLU A 145 27.57 8.26 16.00
N ALA A 146 26.31 8.29 15.58
CA ALA A 146 25.17 8.18 16.49
C ALA A 146 25.19 6.85 17.27
N ALA A 147 25.48 5.73 16.59
CA ALA A 147 25.61 4.43 17.24
C ALA A 147 26.74 4.40 18.28
N ASP A 148 27.90 5.00 17.96
CA ASP A 148 29.04 5.05 18.87
C ASP A 148 28.75 5.91 20.11
N SER A 149 27.99 7.00 19.95
CA SER A 149 27.54 7.82 21.07
C SER A 149 26.56 7.08 22.00
N LEU A 150 25.72 6.20 21.45
CA LEU A 150 24.72 5.43 22.20
C LEU A 150 25.30 4.19 22.88
N ALA A 151 26.37 3.61 22.33
CA ALA A 151 26.92 2.34 22.77
C ALA A 151 27.19 2.21 24.29
N PRO A 152 27.67 3.23 25.01
CA PRO A 152 27.93 3.12 26.45
C PRO A 152 26.66 2.95 27.30
N ALA A 153 25.54 3.54 26.87
CA ALA A 153 24.28 3.55 27.63
C ALA A 153 23.26 2.53 27.08
N HIS A 154 23.27 2.31 25.77
CA HIS A 154 22.29 1.51 25.04
C HIS A 154 22.98 0.65 23.96
N PRO A 155 23.71 -0.40 24.36
CA PRO A 155 24.49 -1.22 23.45
C PRO A 155 23.63 -1.88 22.35
N GLU A 156 22.42 -2.33 22.67
CA GLU A 156 21.50 -2.97 21.71
C GLU A 156 20.99 -1.99 20.64
N LEU A 157 20.70 -0.74 21.03
CA LEU A 157 20.29 0.29 20.07
C LEU A 157 21.45 0.71 19.16
N ALA A 158 22.66 0.80 19.72
CA ALA A 158 23.87 1.05 18.94
C ALA A 158 24.12 -0.09 17.92
N GLU A 159 23.94 -1.34 18.33
CA GLU A 159 24.03 -2.50 17.44
C GLU A 159 23.00 -2.42 16.31
N PHE A 160 21.74 -2.13 16.63
CA PHE A 160 20.69 -1.95 15.62
C PHE A 160 21.06 -0.89 14.59
N LEU A 161 21.53 0.29 15.03
CA LEU A 161 21.92 1.37 14.12
C LEU A 161 23.10 0.96 13.21
N ARG A 162 24.09 0.24 13.74
CA ARG A 162 25.21 -0.27 12.92
C ARG A 162 24.74 -1.28 11.90
N VAL A 163 23.94 -2.26 12.32
CA VAL A 163 23.49 -3.38 11.49
C VAL A 163 22.54 -2.91 10.39
N TYR A 164 21.51 -2.13 10.72
CA TYR A 164 20.50 -1.71 9.76
C TYR A 164 20.89 -0.41 9.04
N GLY A 165 21.60 0.48 9.70
CA GLY A 165 21.91 1.79 9.14
C GLY A 165 23.21 1.84 8.34
N ALA A 166 24.20 1.00 8.62
CA ALA A 166 25.48 0.97 7.89
C ALA A 166 25.93 -0.42 7.39
N GLY A 167 25.34 -1.50 7.91
CA GLY A 167 25.70 -2.88 7.58
C GLY A 167 25.16 -3.40 6.25
N ARG A 168 25.63 -4.58 5.83
CA ARG A 168 25.14 -5.26 4.63
C ARG A 168 23.77 -5.87 4.92
N THR A 169 22.91 -5.93 3.90
CA THR A 169 21.57 -6.52 4.02
C THR A 169 21.59 -7.97 4.52
N ALA A 170 22.62 -8.76 4.21
CA ALA A 170 22.75 -10.12 4.70
C ALA A 170 22.93 -10.17 6.24
N ASP A 171 23.76 -9.29 6.78
CA ASP A 171 24.04 -9.20 8.21
C ASP A 171 22.78 -8.72 8.97
N ALA A 172 22.03 -7.78 8.38
CA ALA A 172 20.76 -7.30 8.92
C ALA A 172 19.62 -8.34 8.86
N VAL A 173 19.61 -9.22 7.85
CA VAL A 173 18.67 -10.36 7.80
C VAL A 173 18.95 -11.35 8.92
N ALA A 174 20.21 -11.73 9.13
CA ALA A 174 20.57 -12.63 10.22
C ALA A 174 20.20 -12.05 11.59
N HIS A 175 20.47 -10.75 11.79
CA HIS A 175 20.07 -10.06 13.02
C HIS A 175 18.54 -10.00 13.20
N TYR A 176 17.77 -9.79 12.13
CA TYR A 176 16.30 -9.78 12.18
C TYR A 176 15.74 -11.16 12.56
N GLU A 177 16.25 -12.23 11.95
CA GLU A 177 15.80 -13.60 12.22
C GLU A 177 16.15 -14.04 13.65
N ALA A 178 17.30 -13.64 14.17
CA ALA A 178 17.70 -13.94 15.55
C ALA A 178 16.80 -13.30 16.62
N HIS A 179 16.15 -12.17 16.31
CA HIS A 179 15.30 -11.42 17.25
C HIS A 179 13.79 -11.67 17.08
N GLN A 180 13.38 -12.52 16.13
CA GLN A 180 11.98 -12.90 15.91
C GLN A 180 11.57 -14.21 16.62
N ASN A 181 12.54 -14.91 17.24
CA ASN A 181 12.32 -16.09 18.07
C ASN A 181 12.40 -15.74 19.56
#